data_AF-A0A925FXQ1-F1
#
_entry.id   AF-A0A925FXQ1-F1
#
_cell.length_a   1.000
_cell.length_b   1.000
_cell.length_c   1.000
_cell.angle_alpha   90.00
_cell.angle_beta   90.00
_cell.angle_gamma   90.00
#
_symmetry.space_group_name_H-M   'P 1'
#
loop_
_entity.id
_entity.type
_entity.pdbx_description
1 polymer ?
#
loop_
_entity_poly.entity_id
_entity_poly.type
_entity_poly.pdbx_seq_one_letter_code
_entity_poly.pdbx_strand_id
1 'polypeptide(L)'
;SNMVSGVDSIGRTIKEETFARLYPQTLEAIERGEQVSFGAVKIDQEGMESGGIRHLWTNLSGVKLAEGFIEIKDSDGKPVMSGLYAATPNAHILLALLQKYLRLE
;
A
#
# COMPACT_ATOMS: atom_id res chain seq x y z
N SER A 1 -34.45 -6.00 -0.14
CA SER A 1 -33.12 -5.78 0.45
C SER A 1 -32.77 -4.32 0.20
N ASN A 2 -32.88 -3.46 1.22
CA ASN A 2 -32.53 -2.04 1.10
C ASN A 2 -31.00 -1.94 1.11
N MET A 3 -30.40 -2.07 -0.08
CA MET A 3 -29.01 -1.69 -0.27
C MET A 3 -28.87 -0.22 0.07
N VAL A 4 -27.96 0.09 0.99
CA VAL A 4 -27.68 1.46 1.43
C VAL A 4 -27.03 2.21 0.27
N SER A 5 -27.85 2.79 -0.61
CA SER A 5 -27.42 3.64 -1.72
C SER A 5 -26.75 4.88 -1.15
N GLY A 6 -25.43 4.86 -1.06
CA GLY A 6 -24.62 5.95 -0.49
C GLY A 6 -23.35 5.48 0.20
N VAL A 7 -23.27 4.22 0.63
CA VAL A 7 -22.04 3.69 1.26
C VAL A 7 -20.87 3.69 0.27
N ASP A 8 -21.11 3.30 -0.98
CA ASP A 8 -20.07 3.29 -2.01
C ASP A 8 -19.58 4.70 -2.37
N SER A 9 -20.49 5.69 -2.41
CA SER A 9 -20.10 7.07 -2.69
C SER A 9 -19.30 7.67 -1.53
N ILE A 10 -19.74 7.43 -0.29
CA ILE A 10 -19.01 7.87 0.91
C ILE A 10 -17.62 7.22 0.94
N GLY A 11 -17.54 5.91 0.70
CA GLY A 11 -16.27 5.18 0.66
C GLY A 11 -15.32 5.73 -0.40
N ARG A 12 -15.83 6.11 -1.58
CA ARG A 12 -15.04 6.75 -2.63
C ARG A 12 -14.55 8.13 -2.21
N THR A 13 -15.45 9.00 -1.74
CA THR A 13 -15.09 10.36 -1.31
C THR A 13 -14.06 10.34 -0.19
N ILE A 14 -14.21 9.46 0.80
CA ILE A 14 -13.20 9.30 1.86
C ILE A 14 -11.84 8.97 1.25
N LYS A 15 -11.77 7.96 0.37
CA LYS A 15 -10.51 7.56 -0.27
C LYS A 15 -9.89 8.69 -1.09
N GLU A 16 -10.69 9.43 -1.86
CA GLU A 16 -10.21 10.53 -2.70
C GLU A 16 -9.62 11.67 -1.85
N GLU A 17 -10.36 12.12 -0.83
CA GLU A 17 -9.93 13.22 0.04
C GLU A 17 -8.73 12.82 0.91
N THR A 18 -8.71 11.60 1.45
CA THR A 18 -7.55 11.12 2.21
C THR A 18 -6.34 10.92 1.31
N PHE A 19 -6.53 10.45 0.07
CA PHE A 19 -5.45 10.32 -0.89
C PHE A 19 -4.83 11.67 -1.22
N ALA A 20 -5.64 12.66 -1.60
CA ALA A 20 -5.19 13.99 -1.98
C ALA A 20 -4.33 14.66 -0.90
N ARG A 21 -4.61 14.37 0.38
CA ARG A 21 -3.89 14.97 1.50
C ARG A 21 -2.71 14.12 2.00
N LEU A 22 -2.90 12.82 2.19
CA LEU A 22 -1.93 11.95 2.84
C LEU A 22 -0.84 11.46 1.89
N TYR A 23 -1.16 11.25 0.61
CA TYR A 23 -0.20 10.71 -0.34
C TYR A 23 1.01 11.64 -0.55
N PRO A 24 0.84 12.95 -0.84
CA PRO A 24 1.98 13.85 -1.03
C PRO A 24 2.87 13.93 0.22
N GLN A 25 2.27 14.06 1.40
CA GLN A 25 2.99 14.14 2.67
C GLN A 25 3.80 12.87 2.96
N THR A 26 3.19 11.72 2.67
CA THR A 26 3.85 10.42 2.86
C THR A 26 5.00 10.24 1.90
N LEU A 27 4.80 10.61 0.63
CA LEU A 27 5.84 10.53 -0.38
C LEU A 27 7.02 11.45 -0.03
N GLU A 28 6.74 12.71 0.35
CA GLU A 28 7.79 13.65 0.78
C GLU A 28 8.58 13.15 1.99
N ALA A 29 7.92 12.52 2.97
CA ALA A 29 8.60 11.92 4.12
C ALA A 29 9.58 10.82 3.66
N ILE A 30 9.12 9.91 2.79
CA ILE A 30 9.98 8.87 2.22
C ILE A 30 11.11 9.51 1.40
N GLU A 31 10.83 10.53 0.59
CA GLU A 31 11.83 11.26 -0.21
C GLU A 31 12.88 11.99 0.65
N ARG A 32 12.59 12.26 1.92
CA ARG A 32 13.58 12.76 2.91
C ARG A 32 14.35 11.65 3.63
N GLY A 33 14.12 10.38 3.29
CA GLY A 33 14.74 9.22 3.92
C GLY A 33 14.03 8.76 5.19
N GLU A 34 12.82 9.25 5.47
CA GLU A 34 12.03 8.78 6.59
C GLU A 34 11.40 7.41 6.28
N GLN A 35 11.19 6.61 7.33
CA GLN A 35 10.45 5.35 7.24
C GLN A 35 8.99 5.57 7.66
N VAL A 36 8.06 5.18 6.79
CA VAL A 36 6.61 5.31 7.03
C VAL A 36 5.98 3.94 7.30
N SER A 37 5.12 3.86 8.31
CA SER A 37 4.44 2.63 8.71
C SER A 37 2.97 2.58 8.26
N PHE A 38 2.58 1.42 7.75
CA PHE A 38 1.21 1.01 7.40
C PHE A 38 0.83 -0.24 8.21
N GLY A 39 1.06 -0.18 9.52
CA GLY A 39 0.85 -1.31 10.43
C GLY A 39 2.03 -2.28 10.40
N ALA A 40 1.80 -3.50 9.90
CA ALA A 40 2.82 -4.55 9.83
C ALA A 40 3.85 -4.33 8.71
N VAL A 41 3.63 -3.33 7.86
CA VAL A 41 4.52 -2.95 6.76
C VAL A 41 5.12 -1.58 7.02
N LYS A 42 6.41 -1.45 6.79
CA LYS A 42 7.10 -0.16 6.76
C LYS A 42 7.76 0.04 5.40
N ILE A 43 7.82 1.28 4.94
CA ILE A 43 8.32 1.66 3.61
C ILE A 43 9.27 2.84 3.75
N ASP A 44 10.36 2.83 2.99
CA ASP A 44 11.27 3.96 2.80
C ASP A 44 11.79 3.97 1.35
N GLN A 45 12.85 4.75 1.07
CA GLN A 45 13.37 4.90 -0.30
C GLN A 45 13.94 3.62 -0.90
N GLU A 46 14.49 2.72 -0.09
CA GLU A 46 15.25 1.58 -0.59
C GLU A 46 14.39 0.31 -0.66
N GLY A 47 13.36 0.23 0.18
CA GLY A 47 12.54 -0.96 0.26
C GLY A 47 11.39 -0.89 1.25
N MET A 48 10.86 -2.08 1.52
CA MET A 48 9.87 -2.32 2.56
C MET A 48 10.39 -3.28 3.62
N GLU A 49 9.83 -3.19 4.81
CA GLU A 49 10.00 -4.16 5.89
C GLU A 49 8.64 -4.79 6.19
N SER A 50 8.59 -6.12 6.27
CA SER A 50 7.40 -6.87 6.68
C SER A 50 7.82 -8.08 7.51
N GLY A 51 7.14 -8.31 8.64
CA GLY A 51 7.47 -9.44 9.53
C GLY A 51 8.91 -9.40 10.05
N GLY A 52 9.53 -8.22 10.15
CA GLY A 52 10.93 -8.05 10.55
C GLY A 52 11.96 -8.37 9.45
N ILE A 53 11.51 -8.68 8.24
CA ILE A 53 12.37 -8.95 7.09
C ILE A 53 12.39 -7.73 6.18
N ARG A 54 13.60 -7.31 5.77
CA ARG A 54 13.83 -6.22 4.83
C ARG A 54 13.82 -6.74 3.40
N HIS A 55 13.02 -6.12 2.54
CA HIS A 55 12.93 -6.39 1.11
C HIS A 55 13.24 -5.12 0.32
N LEU A 56 14.33 -5.13 -0.46
CA LEU A 56 14.68 -4.03 -1.35
C LEU A 56 13.70 -3.98 -2.53
N TRP A 57 13.42 -2.78 -3.05
CA TRP A 57 12.55 -2.61 -4.23
C TRP A 57 13.03 -3.44 -5.43
N THR A 58 14.35 -3.60 -5.60
CA THR A 58 14.96 -4.39 -6.68
C THR A 58 14.64 -5.89 -6.60
N ASN A 59 14.23 -6.38 -5.43
CA ASN A 59 13.94 -7.79 -5.20
C ASN A 59 12.44 -8.09 -5.24
N LEU A 60 11.60 -7.09 -5.54
CA LEU A 60 10.16 -7.19 -5.60
C LEU A 60 9.68 -7.05 -7.06
N SER A 61 8.66 -7.81 -7.43
CA SER A 61 8.18 -7.88 -8.83
C SER A 61 6.76 -7.37 -9.03
N GLY A 62 5.96 -7.30 -7.97
CA GLY A 62 4.55 -6.99 -8.15
C GLY A 62 3.78 -6.79 -6.84
N VAL A 63 2.71 -6.02 -6.94
CA VAL A 63 1.64 -5.95 -5.95
C VAL A 63 0.32 -6.33 -6.62
N LYS A 64 -0.50 -7.11 -5.92
CA LYS A 64 -1.85 -7.49 -6.37
C LYS A 64 -2.85 -7.21 -5.26
N LEU A 65 -4.00 -6.65 -5.64
CA LEU A 65 -5.19 -6.62 -4.79
C LEU A 65 -6.16 -7.70 -5.28
N ALA A 66 -6.36 -8.75 -4.50
CA ALA A 66 -7.27 -9.85 -4.84
C ALA A 66 -8.00 -10.34 -3.60
N GLU A 67 -9.31 -10.59 -3.73
CA GLU A 67 -10.14 -11.14 -2.65
C GLU A 67 -10.06 -10.36 -1.32
N GLY A 68 -9.80 -9.05 -1.39
CA GLY A 68 -9.66 -8.19 -0.22
C GLY A 68 -8.27 -8.22 0.45
N PHE A 69 -7.28 -8.88 -0.16
CA PHE A 69 -5.90 -8.94 0.30
C PHE A 69 -4.97 -8.13 -0.61
N ILE A 70 -4.02 -7.42 0.00
CA ILE A 70 -2.82 -6.92 -0.68
C ILE A 70 -1.77 -8.03 -0.59
N GLU A 71 -1.28 -8.47 -1.74
CA GLU A 71 -0.18 -9.42 -1.85
C GLU A 71 0.99 -8.74 -2.58
N ILE A 72 2.20 -8.89 -2.03
CA ILE A 72 3.45 -8.39 -2.62
C ILE A 72 4.35 -9.58 -2.92
N LYS A 73 4.95 -9.59 -4.11
CA LYS A 73 5.77 -10.71 -4.59
C LYS A 73 7.22 -10.31 -4.76
N ASP A 74 8.11 -11.26 -4.49
CA ASP A 74 9.53 -11.15 -4.86
C ASP A 74 9.75 -11.35 -6.37
N SER A 75 10.98 -11.21 -6.83
CA SER A 75 11.40 -11.44 -8.21
C SER A 75 11.10 -12.86 -8.75
N ASP A 76 10.98 -13.85 -7.86
CA ASP A 76 10.61 -15.23 -8.23
C ASP A 76 9.09 -15.43 -8.32
N GLY A 77 8.30 -14.40 -8.02
CA GLY A 77 6.85 -14.45 -7.96
C GLY A 77 6.29 -15.08 -6.68
N LYS A 78 7.11 -15.30 -5.65
CA LYS A 78 6.68 -15.83 -4.35
C LYS A 78 6.13 -14.69 -3.49
N PRO A 79 5.05 -14.91 -2.73
CA PRO A 79 4.52 -13.89 -1.82
C PRO A 79 5.49 -13.66 -0.67
N VAL A 80 5.92 -12.41 -0.48
CA VAL A 80 6.73 -11.96 0.66
C VAL A 80 5.89 -11.28 1.74
N MET A 81 4.72 -10.79 1.36
CA MET A 81 3.74 -10.18 2.24
C MET A 81 2.35 -10.47 1.70
N SER A 82 1.44 -10.82 2.60
CA SER A 82 0.00 -10.87 2.33
C SER A 82 -0.75 -10.34 3.55
N GLY A 83 -1.71 -9.46 3.35
CA GLY A 83 -2.48 -8.85 4.43
C GLY A 83 -3.84 -8.35 3.98
N LEU A 84 -4.81 -8.35 4.90
CA LEU A 84 -6.16 -7.84 4.64
C LEU A 84 -6.11 -6.34 4.34
N TYR A 85 -6.57 -5.95 3.15
CA TYR A 85 -6.63 -4.55 2.72
C TYR A 85 -7.40 -3.68 3.72
N ALA A 86 -8.53 -4.20 4.24
CA ALA A 86 -9.37 -3.48 5.18
C ALA A 86 -8.74 -3.32 6.58
N ALA A 87 -7.78 -4.17 6.95
CA ALA A 87 -7.09 -4.08 8.24
C ALA A 87 -5.81 -3.23 8.16
N THR A 88 -5.37 -2.87 6.95
CA THR A 88 -4.17 -2.07 6.73
C THR A 88 -4.48 -0.58 6.86
N PRO A 89 -3.84 0.15 7.81
CA PRO A 89 -3.98 1.59 7.90
C PRO A 89 -3.67 2.27 6.58
N ASN A 90 -4.54 3.15 6.10
CA ASN A 90 -4.34 3.89 4.85
C ASN A 90 -3.94 3.00 3.65
N ALA A 91 -4.54 1.81 3.54
CA ALA A 91 -4.19 0.79 2.52
C ALA A 91 -4.16 1.30 1.07
N HIS A 92 -4.99 2.29 0.74
CA HIS A 92 -5.01 2.94 -0.57
C HIS A 92 -3.73 3.76 -0.85
N ILE A 93 -3.16 4.40 0.17
CA ILE A 93 -1.87 5.10 0.09
C ILE A 93 -0.74 4.09 -0.08
N LEU A 94 -0.74 3.02 0.73
CA LEU A 94 0.23 1.92 0.61
C LEU A 94 0.25 1.35 -0.80
N LEU A 95 -0.93 1.01 -1.35
CA LEU A 95 -1.05 0.44 -2.68
C LEU A 95 -0.46 1.36 -3.76
N ALA A 96 -0.75 2.66 -3.70
CA ALA A 96 -0.22 3.63 -4.66
C ALA A 96 1.31 3.79 -4.56
N LEU A 97 1.86 3.78 -3.34
CA LEU A 97 3.32 3.81 -3.14
C LEU A 97 3.98 2.54 -3.69
N LEU A 98 3.39 1.36 -3.44
CA LEU A 98 3.89 0.10 -3.99
C LEU A 98 3.85 0.13 -5.52
N GLN A 99 2.77 0.62 -6.14
CA GLN A 99 2.71 0.80 -7.59
C GLN A 99 3.82 1.74 -8.10
N LYS A 100 4.04 2.88 -7.43
CA LYS A 100 5.11 3.83 -7.76
C LYS A 100 6.50 3.21 -7.68
N TYR A 101 6.86 2.57 -6.56
CA TYR A 101 8.20 2.03 -6.34
C TYR A 101 8.49 0.78 -7.17
N LEU A 102 7.46 -0.03 -7.45
CA LEU A 102 7.56 -1.20 -8.33
C LEU A 102 7.42 -0.83 -9.82
N ARG A 103 7.19 0.45 -10.15
CA ARG A 103 7.01 0.96 -11.52
C ARG A 103 5.89 0.23 -12.27
N LEU A 104 4.80 -0.04 -11.57
CA LEU A 104 3.59 -0.64 -12.12
C LEU A 104 2.66 0.51 -12.51
N GLU A 105 2.26 0.54 -13.78
CA GLU A 105 1.29 1.52 -14.32
C GLU A 105 -0.15 1.22 -13.87
#